data_AF-A0A2M9PB74-F1
#
_entry.id   AF-A0A2M9PB74-F1
#
_cell.length_a   1.000
_cell.length_b   1.000
_cell.length_c   1.000
_cell.angle_alpha   90.00
_cell.angle_beta   90.00
_cell.angle_gamma   90.00
#
_symmetry.space_group_name_H-M   'P 1'
#
loop_
_entity.id
_entity.type
_entity.pdbx_description
1 polymer ?
#
loop_
_entity_poly.entity_id
_entity_poly.type
_entity_poly.pdbx_seq_one_letter_code
_entity_poly.pdbx_strand_id
1 'polypeptide(L)'
;MNPATTDQIPFFITAPGASDTLMTVMAVFLLVAVLSVGLFYLKIHALPEHMAHRSQKVQMQFVAVLALLALFTHNNALWVAALLIALIDLPDFGTPMASMAASLEKMSGRSPADPSAPEEKA
;
A
#
# COMPACT_ATOMS: atom_id res chain seq x y z
N MET A 1 46.83 -47.40 6.38
CA MET A 1 45.58 -46.95 7.04
C MET A 1 45.91 -46.67 8.50
N ASN A 2 45.62 -45.46 8.98
CA ASN A 2 45.93 -45.02 10.34
C ASN A 2 44.66 -45.21 11.21
N PRO A 3 44.70 -45.94 12.34
CA PRO A 3 43.51 -46.32 13.12
C PRO A 3 42.86 -45.17 13.92
N ALA A 4 43.38 -43.94 13.83
CA ALA A 4 42.87 -42.77 14.56
C ALA A 4 41.88 -41.88 13.76
N THR A 5 41.55 -42.24 12.51
CA THR A 5 40.59 -41.46 11.71
C THR A 5 39.22 -42.14 11.73
N THR A 6 38.47 -41.93 12.80
CA THR A 6 37.03 -42.20 12.84
C THR A 6 36.28 -41.16 12.00
N ASP A 7 35.75 -41.56 10.85
CA ASP A 7 34.31 -41.60 10.52
C ASP A 7 33.35 -40.47 10.97
N GLN A 8 33.83 -39.27 11.31
CA GLN A 8 32.96 -38.15 11.70
C GLN A 8 32.95 -37.08 10.62
N ILE A 9 32.41 -37.43 9.45
CA ILE A 9 31.97 -36.41 8.49
C ILE A 9 30.72 -35.72 9.06
N PRO A 10 30.64 -34.38 9.00
CA PRO A 10 29.48 -33.65 9.49
C PRO A 10 28.19 -34.12 8.82
N PHE A 11 27.08 -34.11 9.57
CA PHE A 11 25.79 -34.65 9.11
C PHE A 11 25.23 -34.01 7.82
N PHE A 12 25.72 -32.82 7.46
CA PHE A 12 25.31 -32.09 6.26
C PHE A 12 26.17 -32.40 5.02
N ILE A 13 27.24 -33.20 5.14
CA ILE A 13 28.07 -33.66 4.02
C ILE A 13 27.52 -34.98 3.51
N THR A 14 27.06 -34.98 2.25
CA THR A 14 26.46 -36.17 1.62
C THR A 14 27.45 -36.99 0.82
N ALA A 15 27.27 -38.31 0.80
CA ALA A 15 28.08 -39.23 0.02
C ALA A 15 27.85 -39.07 -1.51
N PRO A 16 28.84 -39.44 -2.35
CA PRO A 16 28.68 -39.40 -3.82
C PRO A 16 27.49 -40.24 -4.28
N GLY A 17 26.62 -39.65 -5.13
CA GLY A 17 25.41 -40.31 -5.64
C GLY A 17 24.17 -40.19 -4.73
N ALA A 18 24.31 -39.63 -3.52
CA ALA A 18 23.18 -39.27 -2.66
C ALA A 18 22.69 -37.84 -2.92
N SER A 19 21.45 -37.54 -2.51
CA SER A 19 20.86 -36.20 -2.64
C SER A 19 21.50 -35.20 -1.66
N ASP A 20 21.99 -34.07 -2.17
CA ASP A 20 22.66 -33.05 -1.35
C ASP A 20 21.69 -32.39 -0.34
N THR A 21 21.76 -32.85 0.90
CA THR A 21 20.84 -32.44 1.97
C THR A 21 21.04 -30.98 2.35
N LEU A 22 22.29 -30.49 2.37
CA LEU A 22 22.59 -29.09 2.67
C LEU A 22 22.04 -28.18 1.58
N MET A 23 22.26 -28.54 0.31
CA MET A 23 21.72 -27.81 -0.83
C MET A 23 20.19 -27.74 -0.77
N THR A 24 19.52 -28.85 -0.49
CA THR A 24 18.04 -28.87 -0.37
C THR A 24 17.55 -27.98 0.76
N VAL A 25 18.15 -28.07 1.96
CA VAL A 25 17.76 -27.23 3.10
C VAL A 25 17.98 -25.74 2.79
N MET A 26 19.12 -25.39 2.19
CA MET A 26 19.42 -24.01 1.79
C MET A 26 18.50 -23.50 0.69
N ALA A 27 18.10 -24.34 -0.28
CA ALA A 27 17.13 -23.96 -1.30
C ALA A 27 15.76 -23.65 -0.68
N VAL A 28 15.28 -24.49 0.24
CA VAL A 28 14.02 -24.25 0.97
C VAL A 28 14.12 -23.00 1.85
N PHE A 29 15.22 -22.85 2.58
CA PHE A 29 15.48 -21.68 3.41
C PHE A 29 15.49 -20.39 2.58
N LEU A 30 16.20 -20.36 1.45
CA LEU A 30 16.24 -19.22 0.54
C LEU A 30 14.85 -18.88 0.02
N LEU A 31 14.05 -19.88 -0.37
CA LEU A 31 12.69 -19.67 -0.83
C LEU A 31 11.83 -18.99 0.25
N VAL A 32 11.86 -19.53 1.47
CA VAL A 32 11.12 -18.96 2.62
C VAL A 32 11.62 -17.55 2.94
N ALA A 33 12.93 -17.32 2.92
CA ALA A 33 13.52 -16.02 3.21
C ALA A 33 13.11 -14.96 2.17
N VAL A 34 13.19 -15.26 0.87
CA VAL A 34 12.78 -14.35 -0.20
C VAL A 34 11.30 -14.02 -0.10
N LEU A 35 10.44 -15.03 0.12
CA LEU A 35 9.01 -14.80 0.29
C LEU A 35 8.72 -13.94 1.53
N SER A 36 9.40 -14.21 2.65
CA SER A 36 9.23 -13.45 3.90
C SER A 36 9.63 -11.99 3.73
N VAL A 37 10.78 -11.73 3.10
CA VAL A 37 11.25 -10.37 2.80
C VAL A 37 10.32 -9.66 1.83
N GLY A 38 9.83 -10.36 0.79
CA GLY A 38 8.86 -9.82 -0.16
C GLY A 38 7.54 -9.42 0.51
N LEU A 39 6.99 -10.29 1.36
CA LEU A 39 5.80 -10.01 2.17
C LEU A 39 6.02 -8.81 3.10
N PHE A 40 7.17 -8.75 3.77
CA PHE A 40 7.51 -7.64 4.65
C PHE A 40 7.62 -6.32 3.89
N TYR A 41 8.27 -6.33 2.73
CA TYR A 41 8.39 -5.17 1.85
C TYR A 41 7.02 -4.64 1.39
N LEU A 42 6.15 -5.53 0.90
CA LEU A 42 4.79 -5.17 0.48
C LEU A 42 3.96 -4.64 1.65
N LYS A 43 4.13 -5.22 2.84
CA LYS A 43 3.44 -4.77 4.06
C LYS A 43 3.86 -3.36 4.47
N ILE A 44 5.15 -3.03 4.43
CA ILE A 44 5.64 -1.68 4.73
C ILE A 44 5.14 -0.68 3.67
N HIS A 45 5.13 -1.07 2.40
CA HIS A 45 4.65 -0.22 1.32
C HIS A 45 3.16 0.11 1.42
N ALA A 46 2.35 -0.79 2.00
CA ALA A 46 0.93 -0.57 2.25
C ALA A 46 0.62 0.29 3.49
N LEU A 47 1.63 0.63 4.32
CA LEU A 47 1.42 1.42 5.54
C LEU A 47 0.80 2.81 5.29
N PRO A 48 1.26 3.62 4.31
CA PRO A 48 0.66 4.93 4.05
C PRO A 48 -0.84 4.82 3.77
N GLU A 49 -1.24 3.83 2.97
CA GLU A 49 -2.64 3.58 2.62
C GLU A 49 -3.47 3.24 3.87
N HIS A 50 -3.01 2.29 4.69
CA HIS A 50 -3.70 1.90 5.93
C HIS A 50 -3.84 3.05 6.93
N MET A 51 -2.86 3.95 7.01
CA MET A 51 -2.92 5.12 7.89
C MET A 51 -3.96 6.16 7.40
N ALA A 52 -4.04 6.38 6.09
CA ALA A 52 -4.97 7.34 5.50
C ALA A 52 -6.44 6.89 5.52
N HIS A 53 -6.74 5.63 5.87
CA HIS A 53 -8.11 5.10 5.93
C HIS A 53 -9.03 5.83 6.93
N ARG A 54 -8.48 6.49 7.96
CA ARG A 54 -9.28 7.28 8.92
C ARG A 54 -9.50 8.73 8.48
N SER A 55 -8.93 9.13 7.34
CA SER A 55 -8.98 10.50 6.85
C SER A 55 -10.05 10.68 5.77
N GLN A 56 -10.19 11.92 5.30
CA GLN A 56 -11.06 12.33 4.21
C GLN A 56 -10.76 11.57 2.90
N LYS A 57 -11.82 11.35 2.11
CA LYS A 57 -11.77 10.60 0.84
C LYS A 57 -10.69 11.11 -0.12
N VAL A 58 -10.53 12.44 -0.20
CA VAL A 58 -9.56 13.08 -1.11
C VAL A 58 -8.12 12.82 -0.66
N GLN A 59 -7.83 12.91 0.64
CA GLN A 59 -6.50 12.63 1.19
C GLN A 59 -6.13 11.15 0.97
N MET A 60 -7.09 10.23 1.20
CA MET A 60 -6.89 8.81 0.91
C MET A 60 -6.58 8.56 -0.57
N GLN A 61 -7.28 9.21 -1.50
CA GLN A 61 -7.00 9.08 -2.94
C GLN A 61 -5.58 9.53 -3.29
N PHE A 62 -5.13 10.68 -2.77
CA PHE A 62 -3.76 11.14 -3.00
C PHE A 62 -2.72 10.18 -2.42
N VAL A 63 -2.93 9.72 -1.18
CA VAL A 63 -2.03 8.76 -0.54
C VAL A 63 -1.97 7.44 -1.30
N ALA A 64 -3.11 6.91 -1.75
CA ALA A 64 -3.19 5.67 -2.53
C ALA A 64 -2.46 5.80 -3.88
N VAL A 65 -2.64 6.91 -4.60
CA VAL A 65 -1.94 7.16 -5.87
C VAL A 65 -0.43 7.29 -5.64
N LEU A 66 0.00 8.02 -4.61
CA LEU A 66 1.42 8.16 -4.27
C LEU A 66 2.06 6.83 -3.88
N ALA A 67 1.38 6.01 -3.08
CA ALA A 67 1.85 4.68 -2.70
C ALA A 67 1.95 3.74 -3.91
N LEU A 68 0.97 3.77 -4.82
CA LEU A 68 0.99 3.00 -6.07
C LEU A 68 2.14 3.44 -6.98
N LEU A 69 2.36 4.75 -7.13
CA LEU A 69 3.47 5.30 -7.92
C LEU A 69 4.82 4.93 -7.28
N ALA A 70 4.95 4.99 -5.96
CA ALA A 70 6.16 4.58 -5.27
C ALA A 70 6.50 3.11 -5.51
N LEU A 71 5.49 2.23 -5.47
CA LEU A 71 5.67 0.80 -5.73
C LEU A 71 6.06 0.52 -7.19
N PHE A 72 5.39 1.17 -8.16
CA PHE A 72 5.67 0.98 -9.57
C PHE A 72 7.06 1.50 -9.96
N THR A 73 7.40 2.71 -9.48
CA THR A 73 8.66 3.39 -9.82
C THR A 73 9.84 2.97 -8.95
N HIS A 74 9.60 2.29 -7.82
CA HIS A 74 10.59 2.01 -6.78
C HIS A 74 11.27 3.29 -6.22
N ASN A 75 10.57 4.43 -6.27
CA ASN A 75 11.08 5.69 -5.73
C ASN A 75 10.58 5.92 -4.29
N ASN A 76 11.50 5.78 -3.33
CA ASN A 76 11.23 5.95 -1.90
C ASN A 76 10.74 7.36 -1.53
N ALA A 77 11.08 8.40 -2.30
CA ALA A 77 10.63 9.76 -2.00
C ALA A 77 9.11 9.89 -2.09
N LEU A 78 8.48 9.19 -3.04
CA LEU A 78 7.03 9.17 -3.20
C LEU A 78 6.35 8.44 -2.04
N TRP A 79 6.96 7.35 -1.55
CA TRP A 79 6.47 6.61 -0.39
C TRP A 79 6.57 7.47 0.89
N VAL A 80 7.69 8.16 1.11
CA VAL A 80 7.87 9.07 2.25
C VAL A 80 6.85 10.22 2.18
N ALA A 81 6.62 10.81 1.00
CA ALA A 81 5.61 11.84 0.82
C ALA A 81 4.20 11.34 1.16
N ALA A 82 3.83 10.14 0.71
CA ALA A 82 2.55 9.50 1.06
C ALA A 82 2.40 9.35 2.58
N LEU A 83 3.47 8.92 3.25
CA LEU A 83 3.49 8.69 4.70
C LEU A 83 3.38 10.01 5.49
N LEU A 84 4.08 11.06 5.06
CA LEU A 84 3.97 12.40 5.64
C LEU A 84 2.55 12.96 5.49
N ILE A 85 1.95 12.81 4.31
CA ILE A 85 0.56 13.23 4.08
C ILE A 85 -0.40 12.39 4.92
N ALA A 86 -0.20 11.07 5.04
CA ALA A 86 -1.06 10.21 5.84
C ALA A 86 -0.96 10.45 7.36
N LEU A 87 0.15 11.01 7.84
CA LEU A 87 0.39 11.29 9.26
C LEU A 87 -0.32 12.55 9.76
N ILE A 88 -0.56 13.52 8.87
CA ILE A 88 -1.17 14.80 9.22
C ILE A 88 -2.63 14.80 8.77
N ASP A 89 -3.55 15.11 9.67
CA ASP A 89 -4.96 15.29 9.30
C ASP A 89 -5.13 16.63 8.58
N LEU A 90 -5.41 16.58 7.28
CA LEU A 90 -5.71 17.77 6.51
C LEU A 90 -7.19 18.16 6.77
N PRO A 91 -7.49 19.43 7.06
CA PRO A 91 -8.87 19.87 7.29
C PRO A 91 -9.72 19.77 6.00
N ASP A 92 -11.03 19.55 6.18
CA ASP A 92 -12.00 19.55 5.09
C ASP A 92 -12.44 20.99 4.77
N PHE A 93 -11.92 21.52 3.66
CA PHE A 93 -12.28 22.85 3.17
C PHE A 93 -13.52 22.85 2.26
N GLY A 94 -13.98 21.69 1.78
CA GLY A 94 -15.08 21.58 0.84
C GLY A 94 -16.44 21.82 1.50
N THR A 95 -16.67 21.20 2.66
CA THR A 95 -17.94 21.30 3.39
C THR A 95 -18.31 22.75 3.76
N PRO A 96 -17.40 23.59 4.29
CA PRO A 96 -17.70 25.00 4.55
C PRO A 96 -18.05 25.79 3.28
N MET A 97 -17.30 25.61 2.19
CA MET A 97 -17.56 26.33 0.93
C MET A 97 -18.89 25.93 0.30
N ALA A 98 -19.25 24.64 0.33
CA ALA A 98 -20.55 24.17 -0.12
C ALA A 98 -21.70 24.78 0.69
N SER A 99 -21.52 24.92 2.01
CA SER A 99 -22.51 25.57 2.88
C SER A 99 -22.72 27.06 2.54
N MET A 100 -21.63 27.77 2.20
CA MET A 100 -21.69 29.17 1.77
C MET A 100 -22.42 29.31 0.44
N ALA A 101 -22.10 28.44 -0.53
CA ALA A 101 -22.77 28.43 -1.84
C ALA A 101 -24.28 28.18 -1.71
N ALA A 102 -24.69 27.19 -0.90
CA ALA A 102 -26.10 26.88 -0.65
C ALA A 102 -26.85 28.03 0.05
N SER A 103 -26.17 28.73 0.98
CA SER A 103 -26.74 29.90 1.65
C SER A 103 -26.92 31.07 0.68
N LEU A 104 -25.93 31.30 -0.19
CA LEU A 104 -25.98 32.33 -1.22
C LEU A 104 -27.06 32.02 -2.27
N GLU A 105 -27.22 30.77 -2.67
CA GLU A 105 -28.26 30.31 -3.59
C GLU A 105 -29.66 30.63 -3.05
N LYS A 106 -29.92 30.30 -1.77
CA LYS A 106 -31.15 30.69 -1.07
C LYS A 106 -31.35 32.20 -1.02
N MET A 107 -30.31 32.98 -0.74
CA MET A 107 -30.40 34.46 -0.73
C MET A 107 -30.65 35.05 -2.12
N SER A 108 -30.14 34.40 -3.18
CA SER A 108 -30.27 34.88 -4.56
C SER A 108 -31.65 34.64 -5.17
N GLY A 109 -32.54 33.91 -4.49
CA GLY A 109 -33.88 33.60 -4.99
C GLY A 109 -33.92 32.66 -6.20
N ARG A 110 -32.78 32.08 -6.61
CA ARG A 110 -32.76 30.97 -7.56
C ARG A 110 -33.30 29.73 -6.85
N SER A 111 -34.59 29.44 -7.06
CA SER A 111 -35.16 28.15 -6.71
C SER A 111 -34.40 27.04 -7.45
N PRO A 112 -34.14 25.87 -6.82
CA PRO A 112 -33.74 24.70 -7.58
C PRO A 112 -34.80 24.49 -8.67
N ALA A 113 -34.35 24.28 -9.90
CA ALA A 113 -35.18 24.12 -11.08
C ALA A 113 -36.43 23.29 -10.74
N ASP A 114 -37.59 23.95 -10.78
CA ASP A 114 -38.89 23.31 -10.66
C ASP A 114 -39.11 22.49 -11.94
N PRO A 115 -39.16 21.15 -11.87
CA PRO A 115 -39.43 20.32 -13.03
C PRO A 115 -40.88 20.40 -13.52
N SER A 116 -41.74 21.21 -12.88
CA SER A 116 -43.16 21.34 -13.19
C SER A 116 -43.57 22.61 -13.95
N ALA A 117 -42.62 23.37 -14.50
CA ALA A 117 -42.95 24.42 -15.47
C ALA A 117 -43.68 23.78 -16.68
N PRO A 118 -44.94 24.15 -16.98
CA PRO A 118 -45.66 23.59 -18.10
C PRO A 118 -44.93 23.96 -19.40
N GLU A 119 -44.69 22.97 -20.27
CA GLU A 119 -44.33 23.23 -21.67
C GLU A 119 -45.39 24.14 -22.29
N GLU A 120 -45.03 25.42 -22.46
CA GLU A 120 -45.78 26.36 -23.26
C GLU A 120 -45.68 25.89 -24.71
N LYS A 121 -46.72 25.18 -25.15
CA LYS A 121 -46.92 24.76 -26.54
C LYS A 121 -47.03 26.00 -27.42
N ALA A 122 -46.02 26.22 -28.24
CA ALA A 122 -46.12 27.02 -29.46
C ALA A 122 -46.76 26.20 -30.60
#